data_AF-K0ILB4-F1
#
_entry.id   AF-K0ILB4-F1
#
_cell.length_a   1.000
_cell.length_b   1.000
_cell.length_c   1.000
_cell.angle_alpha   90.00
_cell.angle_beta   90.00
_cell.angle_gamma   90.00
#
_symmetry.space_group_name_H-M   'P 1'
#
loop_
_entity.id
_entity.type
_entity.pdbx_description
1 polymer ?
#
loop_
_entity_poly.entity_id
_entity_poly.type
_entity_poly.pdbx_seq_one_letter_code
_entity_poly.pdbx_strand_id
1 'polypeptide(L)' 'MMNRIFTSIRASQNIAGSPRRACKDCGQPATKDALFDVGNGIAVVERYCDQCAKVIENNSNNRSSV' A
#
# COMPACT_ATOMS: atom_id res chain seq x y z
N MET A 1 6.51 -9.40 17.70
CA MET A 1 6.18 -8.15 16.99
C MET A 1 6.05 -8.52 15.52
N MET A 2 4.91 -8.25 14.87
CA MET A 2 4.78 -8.49 13.42
C MET A 2 5.54 -7.38 12.70
N ASN A 3 6.67 -7.75 12.10
CA ASN A 3 7.48 -6.84 11.31
C ASN A 3 6.74 -6.60 10.01
N ARG A 4 6.06 -5.46 9.91
CA ARG A 4 5.39 -5.06 8.67
C ARG A 4 6.36 -4.25 7.84
N ILE A 5 6.87 -4.84 6.77
CA ILE A 5 7.88 -4.25 5.90
C ILE A 5 7.20 -3.88 4.60
N PHE A 6 7.22 -2.61 4.23
CA PHE A 6 6.76 -2.19 2.91
C PHE A 6 7.67 -2.80 1.85
N THR A 7 7.07 -3.47 0.87
CA THR A 7 7.80 -4.12 -0.21
C THR A 7 7.74 -3.29 -1.49
N SER A 8 6.53 -2.91 -1.91
CA SER A 8 6.34 -2.14 -3.15
C SER A 8 4.93 -1.56 -3.22
N ILE A 9 4.76 -0.52 -4.03
CA ILE A 9 3.45 0.06 -4.35
C ILE A 9 3.25 0.08 -5.86
N ARG A 10 2.05 -0.26 -6.30
CA ARG A 10 1.67 -0.32 -7.71
C ARG A 10 0.33 0.33 -7.97
N ALA A 11 0.08 0.74 -9.21
CA ALA A 11 -1.24 1.22 -9.61
C ALA A 11 -2.27 0.10 -9.42
N SER A 12 -3.38 0.40 -8.74
CA SER A 12 -4.49 -0.55 -8.63
C SER A 12 -5.10 -0.68 -10.02
N GLN A 13 -5.18 -1.90 -10.55
CA GLN A 13 -5.92 -2.14 -11.78
C GLN A 13 -7.40 -1.88 -11.47
N ASN A 14 -7.93 -0.76 -11.97
CA ASN A 14 -9.36 -0.48 -11.96
C ASN A 14 -10.02 -1.43 -12.96
N ILE A 15 -10.25 -2.67 -12.53
CA ILE A 15 -11.01 -3.65 -13.31
C ILE A 15 -12.44 -3.12 -13.37
N ALA A 16 -12.91 -2.76 -14.56
CA ALA A 16 -14.27 -2.30 -14.77
C ALA A 16 -15.25 -3.33 -14.20
N GLY A 17 -16.14 -2.88 -13.30
CA GLY A 17 -17.09 -3.76 -12.58
C GLY A 17 -16.64 -4.24 -11.19
N SER A 18 -15.41 -3.94 -10.76
CA SER A 18 -15.02 -4.13 -9.36
C SER A 18 -15.48 -2.95 -8.50
N PRO A 19 -16.00 -3.19 -7.27
CA PRO A 19 -16.32 -2.09 -6.36
C PRO A 19 -15.06 -1.25 -6.13
N ARG A 20 -15.14 0.06 -6.37
CA ARG A 20 -14.05 1.01 -6.07
C ARG A 20 -13.70 0.85 -4.60
N ARG A 21 -12.55 0.24 -4.33
CA ARG A 21 -12.14 -0.03 -2.96
C ARG A 21 -11.67 1.29 -2.35
N ALA A 22 -12.09 1.54 -1.12
CA ALA A 22 -11.71 2.74 -0.40
C ALA A 22 -10.27 2.64 0.12
N CYS A 23 -9.62 3.80 0.22
CA CYS A 23 -8.35 3.99 0.86
C CYS A 23 -8.49 3.58 2.33
N LYS A 24 -7.58 2.72 2.79
CA LYS A 24 -7.55 2.23 4.17
C LYS A 24 -7.45 3.36 5.20
N ASP A 25 -6.80 4.45 4.82
CA ASP A 25 -6.42 5.54 5.72
C ASP A 25 -7.46 6.67 5.74
N CYS A 26 -7.95 7.10 4.58
CA CYS A 26 -8.81 8.28 4.44
C CYS A 26 -10.18 8.01 3.80
N GLY A 27 -10.49 6.77 3.42
CA GLY A 27 -11.78 6.39 2.83
C GLY A 27 -12.03 6.87 1.39
N GLN A 28 -11.15 7.70 0.82
CA GLN A 28 -11.20 8.14 -0.59
C GLN A 28 -11.04 6.95 -1.55
N PRO A 29 -11.45 7.05 -2.84
CA PRO A 29 -11.22 5.97 -3.80
C PRO A 29 -9.73 5.61 -3.89
N ALA A 30 -9.41 4.35 -3.64
CA ALA A 30 -8.04 3.86 -3.77
C ALA A 30 -7.66 3.70 -5.23
N THR A 31 -6.44 4.14 -5.55
CA THR A 31 -5.85 4.11 -6.90
C THR A 31 -4.53 3.33 -6.91
N LYS A 32 -4.05 2.93 -5.73
CA LYS A 32 -2.76 2.28 -5.52
C LYS A 32 -2.93 1.09 -4.57
N ASP A 33 -2.23 0.01 -4.90
CA ASP A 33 -2.10 -1.19 -4.08
C ASP A 33 -0.67 -1.24 -3.52
N ALA A 34 -0.54 -1.19 -2.20
CA ALA A 34 0.72 -1.30 -1.48
C ALA A 34 0.86 -2.71 -0.90
N LEU A 35 1.99 -3.35 -1.19
CA LEU A 35 2.36 -4.67 -0.70
C LEU A 35 3.25 -4.51 0.53
N PHE A 36 2.92 -5.27 1.58
CA PHE A 36 3.69 -5.34 2.79
C PHE A 36 3.96 -6.79 3.14
N ASP A 37 5.22 -7.12 3.38
CA ASP A 37 5.61 -8.37 3.98
C ASP A 37 5.34 -8.32 5.48
N VAL A 38 4.66 -9.33 6.02
CA VAL A 38 4.38 -9.46 7.47
C VAL A 38 5.13 -10.65 8.09
N GLY A 39 6.14 -11.18 7.38
CA GLY A 39 6.91 -12.36 7.76
C GLY A 39 6.22 -13.69 7.41
N ASN A 40 6.97 -14.80 7.60
CA ASN A 40 6.52 -16.17 7.32
C ASN A 40 6.05 -16.41 5.87
N GLY A 41 6.59 -15.65 4.91
CA GLY A 41 6.18 -15.71 3.50
C GLY A 41 4.77 -15.16 3.25
N ILE A 42 4.19 -14.43 4.21
CA ILE A 42 2.87 -13.83 4.09
C ILE A 42 3.05 -12.37 3.68
N ALA A 43 2.46 -12.01 2.54
CA ALA A 43 2.34 -10.64 2.08
C ALA A 43 0.89 -10.17 2.15
N VAL A 44 0.67 -8.97 2.69
CA VAL A 44 -0.63 -8.30 2.71
C VAL A 44 -0.66 -7.18 1.68
N VAL A 45 -1.80 -7.05 1.01
CA VAL A 45 -2.06 -5.96 0.05
C VAL A 45 -3.04 -5.00 0.68
N GLU A 46 -2.59 -3.78 0.98
CA GLU A 46 -3.44 -2.68 1.41
C GLU A 46 -3.63 -1.68 0.28
N ARG A 47 -4.76 -0.98 0.28
CA ARG A 47 -5.12 -0.05 -0.79
C ARG A 47 -5.16 1.37 -0.30
N TYR A 48 -4.59 2.27 -1.08
CA TYR A 48 -4.44 3.67 -0.75
C TYR A 48 -4.79 4.56 -1.94
N CYS A 49 -5.24 5.79 -1.64
CA CYS A 49 -5.28 6.85 -2.64
C CYS A 49 -3.86 7.38 -2.91
N ASP A 50 -3.66 8.11 -4.00
CA ASP A 50 -2.35 8.66 -4.38
C ASP A 50 -1.64 9.46 -3.28
N GLN A 51 -2.40 10.21 -2.47
CA GLN A 51 -1.83 10.99 -1.36
C GLN A 51 -1.27 10.09 -0.26
N CYS A 52 -2.08 9.16 0.27
CA CYS A 52 -1.64 8.23 1.31
C CYS A 52 -0.55 7.27 0.78
N ALA A 53 -0.67 6.85 -0.48
CA ALA A 53 0.33 6.04 -1.17
C ALA A 53 1.71 6.70 -1.20
N LYS A 54 1.78 8.00 -1.53
CA LYS A 54 3.03 8.78 -1.53
C LYS A 54 3.68 8.85 -0.15
N VAL A 55 2.89 8.95 0.91
CA VAL A 55 3.41 8.98 2.30
C VAL A 55 4.10 7.66 2.63
N ILE A 56 3.48 6.53 2.26
CA ILE A 56 4.05 5.19 2.50
C ILE A 56 5.32 4.96 1.66
N GLU A 57 5.29 5.38 0.40
CA GLU A 57 6.47 5.32 -0.49
C GLU A 57 7.63 6.17 0.07
N ASN A 58 7.36 7.39 0.56
CA ASN A 58 8.37 8.25 1.19
C ASN A 58 8.93 7.69 2.51
N ASN A 59 8.05 7.10 3.33
CA ASN A 59 8.46 6.50 4.60
C ASN A 59 9.41 5.31 4.37
N SER A 60 9.17 4.56 3.30
CA SER A 60 9.99 3.40 2.93
C SER A 60 11.34 3.80 2.34
N ASN A 61 11.39 4.87 1.54
CA ASN A 61 12.64 5.42 1.00
C ASN A 61 13.54 6.05 2.08
N ASN A 62 12.98 6.53 3.19
CA ASN A 62 13.77 7.02 4.33
C ASN A 62 14.45 5.91 5.15
N ARG A 63 14.18 4.62 4.86
CA ARG A 63 14.80 3.50 5.57
C ARG A 63 16.13 3.02 4.96
N SER A 64 16.61 3.66 3.90
CA SER A 64 17.90 3.36 3.25
C SER A 64 19.04 4.34 3.60
N SER A 65 18.96 5.09 4.71
CA SER A 65 20.06 6.00 5.12
C SER A 65 20.35 6.05 6.62
N VAL A 66 20.23 4.92 7.33
CA VAL A 66 20.87 4.73 8.65
C VAL A 66 21.67 3.43 8.64
#